data_AF-A0A3M5WPN9-F1
#
_entry.id   AF-A0A3M5WPN9-F1
#
_cell.length_a   1.000
_cell.length_b   1.000
_cell.length_c   1.000
_cell.angle_alpha   90.00
_cell.angle_beta   90.00
_cell.angle_gamma   90.00
#
_symmetry.space_group_name_H-M   'P 1'
#
loop_
_entity.id
_entity.type
_entity.pdbx_description
1 polymer ?
#
loop_
_entity_poly.entity_id
_entity_poly.type
_entity_poly.pdbx_seq_one_letter_code
_entity_poly.pdbx_strand_id
1 'polypeptide(L)'
;MHRPPPSPLRCVHTAVHEGRFAASINTQPFKTSSLTGRLTLRSELERAPAQWIWQVIADGKVGNRRATLGLFLDRDLEPGDHDLIDHEQIKVIYNETLHRKNTVYHSAHFQGGRLVLLEGSPCTLRIRGLFSFNMSSINLDVTDGAFDLYCR
;
A
#
# COMPACT_ATOMS: atom_id res chain seq x y z
N MET A 1 -8.51 44.07 -21.32
CA MET A 1 -7.41 43.12 -21.07
C MET A 1 -8.04 41.82 -20.57
N HIS A 2 -8.21 40.82 -21.44
CA HIS A 2 -8.77 39.53 -21.04
C HIS A 2 -7.66 38.63 -20.51
N ARG A 3 -7.75 38.24 -19.23
CA ARG A 3 -6.88 37.27 -18.59
C ARG A 3 -7.32 35.87 -19.06
N PRO A 4 -6.45 35.05 -19.67
CA PRO A 4 -6.83 33.71 -20.05
C PRO A 4 -7.05 32.84 -18.78
N PRO A 5 -7.92 31.83 -18.83
CA PRO A 5 -8.12 30.90 -17.72
C PRO A 5 -6.84 30.10 -17.46
N PRO A 6 -6.60 29.66 -16.21
CA PRO A 6 -5.43 28.84 -15.89
C PRO A 6 -5.48 27.55 -16.70
N SER A 7 -4.37 27.26 -17.38
CA SER A 7 -4.15 26.03 -18.13
C SER A 7 -4.40 24.82 -17.22
N PRO A 8 -5.07 23.75 -17.68
CA PRO A 8 -5.09 22.51 -16.91
C PRO A 8 -3.64 22.05 -16.73
N LEU A 9 -3.24 21.82 -15.48
CA LEU A 9 -1.94 21.26 -15.11
C LEU A 9 -1.68 20.05 -16.02
N ARG A 10 -0.76 20.19 -16.97
CA ARG A 10 -0.35 19.07 -17.83
C ARG A 10 0.42 18.10 -16.95
N CYS A 11 -0.24 17.02 -16.55
CA CYS A 11 0.40 15.89 -15.91
C CYS A 11 1.45 15.32 -16.86
N VAL A 12 2.73 15.41 -16.47
CA VAL A 12 3.85 14.88 -17.25
C VAL A 12 3.96 13.40 -16.93
N HIS A 13 3.72 12.53 -17.92
CA HIS A 13 4.00 11.11 -17.83
C HIS A 13 5.52 10.89 -17.82
N THR A 14 6.09 10.67 -16.64
CA THR A 14 7.49 10.23 -16.51
C THR A 14 7.63 8.71 -16.72
N ALA A 15 8.84 8.32 -17.14
CA ALA A 15 9.24 7.01 -17.65
C ALA A 15 8.85 5.80 -16.76
N VAL A 16 8.77 4.63 -17.41
CA VAL A 16 8.51 3.31 -16.82
C VAL A 16 9.67 2.94 -15.88
N HIS A 17 9.62 3.38 -14.62
CA HIS A 17 10.51 2.85 -13.59
C HIS A 17 9.87 1.60 -12.97
N GLU A 18 10.67 0.54 -12.84
CA GLU A 18 10.32 -0.62 -12.01
C GLU A 18 10.08 -0.12 -10.58
N GLY A 19 8.86 -0.33 -10.07
CA GLY A 19 8.53 0.00 -8.69
C GLY A 19 9.41 -0.79 -7.71
N ARG A 20 9.61 -0.24 -6.51
CA ARG A 20 10.36 -0.87 -5.43
C ARG A 20 9.44 -1.22 -4.29
N PHE A 21 9.68 -2.39 -3.71
CA PHE A 21 9.02 -2.84 -2.50
C PHE A 21 9.98 -3.66 -1.65
N ALA A 22 10.11 -3.31 -0.38
CA ALA A 22 10.92 -4.01 0.60
C ALA A 22 10.18 -4.07 1.93
N ALA A 23 10.43 -5.13 2.69
CA ALA A 23 10.00 -5.30 4.07
C ALA A 23 10.81 -6.43 4.72
N SER A 24 10.86 -6.44 6.04
CA SER A 24 11.33 -7.56 6.86
C SER A 24 10.14 -8.11 7.64
N ILE A 25 9.98 -9.43 7.69
CA ILE A 25 8.92 -10.12 8.41
C ILE A 25 9.58 -11.04 9.42
N ASN A 26 9.38 -10.79 10.71
CA ASN A 26 10.06 -11.47 11.82
C ASN A 26 11.57 -11.55 11.57
N THR A 27 12.18 -10.38 11.31
CA THR A 27 13.60 -10.19 10.97
C THR A 27 14.10 -10.87 9.68
N GLN A 28 13.23 -11.55 8.92
CA GLN A 28 13.59 -12.18 7.65
C GLN A 28 13.19 -11.28 6.48
N PRO A 29 14.07 -11.08 5.48
CA PRO A 29 13.75 -10.24 4.34
C PRO A 29 12.63 -10.86 3.50
N PHE A 30 11.63 -10.03 3.17
CA PHE A 30 10.61 -10.37 2.19
C PHE A 30 11.21 -10.28 0.78
N LYS A 31 11.23 -11.41 0.08
CA LYS A 31 11.72 -11.49 -1.30
C LYS A 31 10.56 -11.30 -2.26
N THR A 32 10.39 -10.06 -2.72
CA THR A 32 9.38 -9.68 -3.72
C THR A 32 9.63 -10.44 -5.03
N SER A 33 8.58 -11.09 -5.54
CA SER A 33 8.58 -11.82 -6.82
C SER A 33 7.67 -11.16 -7.86
N SER A 34 6.64 -10.46 -7.41
CA SER A 34 5.77 -9.63 -8.23
C SER A 34 5.35 -8.39 -7.43
N LEU A 35 5.23 -7.26 -8.11
CA LEU A 35 4.77 -6.01 -7.52
C LEU A 35 3.75 -5.36 -8.47
N THR A 36 2.58 -5.05 -7.92
CA THR A 36 1.49 -4.41 -8.65
C THR A 36 1.13 -3.10 -7.96
N GLY A 37 1.14 -2.00 -8.73
CA GLY A 37 0.57 -0.72 -8.35
C GLY A 37 -0.63 -0.39 -9.21
N ARG A 38 -1.75 -0.02 -8.61
CA ARG A 38 -2.95 0.45 -9.34
C ARG A 38 -3.58 1.63 -8.64
N LEU A 39 -4.13 2.55 -9.42
CA LEU A 39 -5.11 3.52 -8.95
C LEU A 39 -6.45 3.10 -9.51
N THR A 40 -7.37 2.64 -8.68
CA THR A 40 -8.62 2.05 -9.13
C THR A 40 -9.82 2.58 -8.38
N LEU A 41 -10.97 2.61 -9.04
CA LEU A 41 -12.23 2.97 -8.42
C LEU A 41 -12.76 1.75 -7.66
N ARG A 42 -12.88 1.88 -6.35
CA ARG A 42 -13.56 0.89 -5.52
C ARG A 42 -15.06 1.09 -5.68
N SER A 43 -15.70 0.15 -6.35
CA SER A 43 -17.17 0.03 -6.34
C SER A 43 -17.60 -0.41 -4.95
N GLU A 44 -18.53 0.32 -4.36
CA GLU A 44 -19.05 -0.01 -3.04
C GLU A 44 -20.02 -1.18 -3.06
N LEU A 45 -19.94 -2.02 -2.04
CA LEU A 45 -21.11 -2.77 -1.57
C LEU A 45 -21.93 -1.83 -0.66
N GLU A 46 -22.89 -1.16 -1.30
CA GLU A 46 -24.14 -0.63 -0.75
C GLU A 46 -24.20 0.70 0.04
N ARG A 47 -23.14 1.34 0.59
CA ARG A 47 -23.36 2.48 1.55
C ARG A 47 -22.54 3.77 1.48
N ALA A 48 -21.58 3.91 0.58
CA ALA A 48 -20.81 5.15 0.39
C ALA A 48 -20.46 5.37 -1.10
N PRO A 49 -20.08 6.60 -1.50
CA PRO A 49 -19.80 6.92 -2.90
C PRO A 49 -18.55 6.17 -3.38
N ALA A 50 -18.49 5.83 -4.67
CA ALA A 50 -17.33 5.17 -5.25
C ALA A 50 -16.04 5.98 -4.97
N GLN A 51 -15.07 5.33 -4.34
CA GLN A 51 -13.83 5.96 -3.88
C GLN A 51 -12.65 5.45 -4.69
N TRP A 52 -11.80 6.37 -5.16
CA TRP A 52 -10.53 5.98 -5.76
C TRP A 52 -9.58 5.52 -4.66
N ILE A 53 -8.93 4.38 -4.88
CA ILE A 53 -7.94 3.82 -3.96
C ILE A 53 -6.65 3.51 -4.70
N TRP A 54 -5.53 3.75 -4.03
CA TRP A 54 -4.25 3.19 -4.39
C TRP A 54 -4.18 1.74 -3.91
N GLN A 55 -3.74 0.84 -4.77
CA GLN A 55 -3.48 -0.56 -4.46
C GLN A 55 -2.00 -0.85 -4.68
N VAL A 56 -1.30 -1.25 -3.63
CA VAL A 56 0.08 -1.71 -3.67
C VAL A 56 0.08 -3.17 -3.22
N ILE A 57 0.30 -4.10 -4.15
CA ILE A 57 0.28 -5.54 -3.87
C ILE A 57 1.66 -6.12 -4.21
N ALA A 58 2.33 -6.66 -3.20
CA ALA A 58 3.60 -7.34 -3.34
C ALA A 58 3.43 -8.82 -3.01
N ASP A 59 3.68 -9.68 -4.00
CA ASP A 59 3.72 -11.13 -3.83
C ASP A 59 5.15 -11.60 -3.75
N GLY A 60 5.45 -12.50 -2.83
CA GLY A 60 6.81 -12.93 -2.58
C GLY A 60 6.93 -14.08 -1.61
N LYS A 61 8.08 -14.14 -0.94
CA LYS A 61 8.38 -15.17 0.05
C LYS A 61 9.13 -14.61 1.25
N VAL A 62 8.91 -15.26 2.39
CA VAL A 62 9.72 -15.12 3.61
C VAL A 62 10.26 -16.50 3.94
N GLY A 63 11.58 -16.67 3.86
CA GLY A 63 12.19 -18.01 3.89
C GLY A 63 11.56 -18.92 2.82
N ASN A 64 10.93 -20.02 3.25
CA ASN A 64 10.27 -20.99 2.37
C ASN A 64 8.75 -20.78 2.22
N ARG A 65 8.19 -19.74 2.84
CA ARG A 65 6.74 -19.49 2.87
C ARG A 65 6.37 -18.47 1.81
N ARG A 66 5.24 -18.68 1.14
CA ARG A 66 4.69 -17.66 0.24
C ARG A 66 3.97 -16.63 1.09
N ALA A 67 4.14 -15.36 0.72
CA ALA A 67 3.52 -14.27 1.41
C ALA A 67 3.08 -13.19 0.42
N THR A 68 1.98 -12.53 0.74
CA THR A 68 1.46 -11.37 0.00
C THR A 68 1.25 -10.22 0.99
N LEU A 69 1.73 -9.04 0.63
CA LEU A 69 1.47 -7.79 1.34
C LEU A 69 0.65 -6.88 0.43
N GLY A 70 -0.53 -6.48 0.90
CA GLY A 70 -1.42 -5.55 0.21
C GLY A 70 -1.62 -4.29 1.05
N LEU A 71 -1.32 -3.11 0.48
CA LEU A 71 -1.70 -1.82 1.03
C LEU A 71 -2.78 -1.21 0.14
N PHE A 72 -3.88 -0.81 0.76
CA PHE A 72 -5.02 -0.16 0.12
C PHE A 72 -5.22 1.17 0.82
N LEU A 73 -5.00 2.26 0.09
CA LEU A 73 -5.01 3.62 0.63
C LEU A 73 -6.04 4.43 -0.15
N ASP A 74 -6.89 5.18 0.53
CA ASP A 74 -7.75 6.14 -0.16
C ASP A 74 -6.88 7.10 -0.98
N ARG A 75 -7.34 7.46 -2.18
CA ARG A 75 -6.59 8.34 -3.08
C ARG A 75 -6.25 9.67 -2.42
N ASP A 76 -7.19 10.16 -1.62
CA ASP A 76 -7.15 11.48 -1.00
C ASP A 76 -6.49 11.45 0.40
N LEU A 77 -5.86 10.33 0.79
CA LEU A 77 -5.05 10.24 2.00
C LEU A 77 -3.89 11.24 1.92
N GLU A 78 -3.82 12.16 2.87
CA GLU A 78 -2.79 13.19 2.88
C GLU A 78 -1.40 12.60 3.20
N PRO A 79 -0.32 13.11 2.59
CA PRO A 79 1.04 12.77 3.01
C PRO A 79 1.27 13.08 4.49
N GLY A 80 1.95 12.19 5.19
CA GLY A 80 2.18 12.32 6.62
C GLY A 80 2.27 10.99 7.35
N ASP A 81 2.26 11.09 8.68
CA ASP A 81 2.28 9.97 9.60
C ASP A 81 0.87 9.53 9.97
N HIS A 82 0.59 8.25 9.77
CA HIS A 82 -0.71 7.65 10.02
C HIS A 82 -0.54 6.43 10.92
N ASP A 83 -1.34 6.35 11.98
CA ASP A 83 -1.52 5.10 12.71
C ASP A 83 -2.29 4.12 11.82
N LEU A 84 -1.91 2.85 11.84
CA LEU A 84 -2.61 1.80 11.09
C LEU A 84 -3.80 1.22 11.86
N ILE A 85 -3.80 1.34 13.19
CA ILE A 85 -4.86 0.80 14.04
C ILE A 85 -6.14 1.58 13.77
N ASP A 86 -7.19 0.86 13.38
CA ASP A 86 -8.54 1.38 13.14
C ASP A 86 -8.63 2.56 12.16
N HIS A 87 -7.62 2.78 11.33
CA HIS A 87 -7.63 3.86 10.35
C HIS A 87 -8.63 3.55 9.22
N GLU A 88 -9.57 4.47 8.97
CA GLU A 88 -10.67 4.24 8.03
C GLU A 88 -10.16 4.17 6.57
N GLN A 89 -9.28 5.10 6.22
CA GLN A 89 -8.75 5.30 4.86
C GLN A 89 -7.56 4.39 4.49
N ILE A 90 -7.10 3.56 5.43
CA ILE A 90 -5.95 2.69 5.25
C ILE A 90 -6.38 1.27 5.58
N LYS A 91 -6.17 0.35 4.64
CA LYS A 91 -6.32 -1.08 4.87
C LYS A 91 -5.04 -1.79 4.48
N VAL A 92 -4.54 -2.60 5.39
CA VAL A 92 -3.39 -3.46 5.15
C VAL A 92 -3.84 -4.91 5.25
N ILE A 93 -3.41 -5.72 4.29
CA ILE A 93 -3.63 -7.16 4.27
C ILE A 93 -2.28 -7.84 4.20
N TYR A 94 -2.02 -8.75 5.13
CA TYR A 94 -0.91 -9.67 5.06
C TYR A 94 -1.45 -11.08 4.91
N ASN A 95 -1.02 -11.81 3.89
CA ASN A 95 -1.39 -13.20 3.70
C ASN A 95 -0.14 -14.07 3.73
N GLU A 96 -0.17 -15.16 4.50
CA GLU A 96 0.89 -16.16 4.54
C GLU A 96 0.31 -17.54 4.16
N THR A 97 0.97 -18.21 3.21
CA THR A 97 0.65 -19.59 2.85
C THR A 97 1.76 -20.54 3.32
N LEU A 98 1.42 -21.42 4.26
CA LEU A 98 2.28 -22.49 4.75
C LEU A 98 1.58 -23.84 4.56
N HIS A 99 2.24 -24.81 3.90
CA HIS A 99 1.73 -26.17 3.68
C HIS A 99 0.27 -26.24 3.17
N ARG A 100 -0.10 -25.38 2.21
CA ARG A 100 -1.46 -25.23 1.63
C ARG A 100 -2.51 -24.58 2.53
N LYS A 101 -2.16 -24.21 3.76
CA LYS A 101 -3.01 -23.37 4.61
C LYS A 101 -2.74 -21.91 4.31
N ASN A 102 -3.78 -21.17 3.93
CA ASN A 102 -3.72 -19.74 3.66
C ASN A 102 -4.26 -18.98 4.87
N THR A 103 -3.48 -18.08 5.46
CA THR A 103 -3.88 -17.28 6.61
C THR A 103 -3.81 -15.81 6.28
N VAL A 104 -4.94 -15.13 6.37
CA VAL A 104 -5.09 -13.71 6.04
C VAL A 104 -5.23 -12.90 7.31
N TYR A 105 -4.43 -11.84 7.42
CA TYR A 105 -4.42 -10.88 8.51
C TYR A 105 -4.79 -9.51 7.96
N HIS A 106 -5.68 -8.82 8.64
CA HIS A 106 -6.21 -7.52 8.22
C HIS A 106 -5.84 -6.46 9.25
N SER A 107 -5.58 -5.23 8.80
CA SER A 107 -5.25 -4.06 9.63
C SER A 107 -6.13 -3.87 10.86
N ALA A 108 -7.43 -4.17 10.78
CA ALA A 108 -8.37 -4.16 11.90
C ALA A 108 -8.05 -5.15 13.05
N HIS A 109 -7.05 -6.01 12.89
CA HIS A 109 -6.57 -6.94 13.91
C HIS A 109 -5.14 -6.65 14.35
N PHE A 110 -4.51 -5.61 13.80
CA PHE A 110 -3.15 -5.23 14.15
C PHE A 110 -3.11 -4.68 15.57
N GLN A 111 -2.03 -4.99 16.28
CA GLN A 111 -1.81 -4.56 17.67
C GLN A 111 -0.88 -3.35 17.75
N GLY A 112 -0.28 -2.97 16.61
CA GLY A 112 0.53 -1.79 16.41
C GLY A 112 0.82 -1.61 14.93
N GLY A 113 0.94 -0.37 14.48
CA GLY A 113 1.42 -0.10 13.13
C GLY A 113 1.46 1.37 12.77
N ARG A 114 2.30 1.70 11.79
CA ARG A 114 2.48 3.05 11.27
C ARG A 114 2.67 2.98 9.77
N LEU A 115 2.08 3.96 9.08
CA LEU A 115 2.35 4.28 7.68
C LEU A 115 2.86 5.72 7.61
N VAL A 116 3.98 5.92 6.93
CA VAL A 116 4.47 7.25 6.56
C VAL A 116 4.26 7.41 5.07
N LEU A 117 3.22 8.13 4.67
CA LEU A 117 2.96 8.42 3.26
C LEU A 117 3.82 9.62 2.84
N LEU A 118 4.82 9.37 1.99
CA LEU A 118 5.73 10.40 1.49
C LEU A 118 5.20 11.10 0.24
N GLU A 119 4.49 10.35 -0.62
CA GLU A 119 3.88 10.86 -1.84
C GLU A 119 2.68 9.98 -2.21
N GLY A 120 1.57 10.60 -2.59
CA GLY A 120 0.44 9.95 -3.25
C GLY A 120 -0.15 10.91 -4.27
N SER A 121 0.39 10.90 -5.48
CA SER A 121 0.10 11.92 -6.49
C SER A 121 -0.71 11.33 -7.64
N PRO A 122 -2.03 11.65 -7.74
CA PRO A 122 -2.86 11.24 -8.88
C PRO A 122 -2.37 11.80 -10.22
N CYS A 123 -1.60 12.90 -10.19
CA CYS A 123 -1.06 13.53 -11.39
C CYS A 123 0.12 12.76 -11.98
N THR A 124 1.04 12.30 -11.14
CA THR A 124 2.23 11.52 -11.56
C THR A 124 1.98 10.03 -11.52
N LEU A 125 0.83 9.61 -10.98
CA LEU A 125 0.47 8.23 -10.65
C LEU A 125 1.49 7.55 -9.73
N ARG A 126 2.31 8.32 -9.02
CA ARG A 126 3.34 7.79 -8.14
C ARG A 126 2.83 7.75 -6.71
N ILE A 127 3.14 6.66 -6.02
CA ILE A 127 2.93 6.53 -4.60
C ILE A 127 4.20 6.02 -3.92
N ARG A 128 4.54 6.63 -2.79
CA ARG A 128 5.74 6.31 -2.02
C ARG A 128 5.48 6.45 -0.53
N GLY A 129 5.99 5.49 0.24
CA GLY A 129 5.88 5.53 1.68
C GLY A 129 6.68 4.46 2.39
N LEU A 130 6.62 4.53 3.71
CA LEU A 130 7.21 3.58 4.64
C LEU A 130 6.11 2.97 5.49
N PHE A 131 6.26 1.72 5.92
CA PHE A 131 5.29 1.09 6.80
C PHE A 131 5.94 0.10 7.77
N SER A 132 5.27 -0.10 8.89
CA SER A 132 5.57 -1.17 9.84
C SER A 132 4.30 -1.54 10.57
N PHE A 133 4.12 -2.82 10.92
CA PHE A 133 2.99 -3.25 11.74
C PHE A 133 3.28 -4.57 12.42
N ASN A 134 2.54 -4.86 13.49
CA ASN A 134 2.71 -6.08 14.24
C ASN A 134 1.38 -6.66 14.74
N MET A 135 1.43 -7.96 15.03
CA MET A 135 0.45 -8.72 15.77
C MET A 135 1.20 -9.66 16.70
N SER A 136 1.54 -9.19 17.89
CA SER A 136 2.24 -9.95 18.93
C SER A 136 1.52 -11.25 19.30
N SER A 137 0.18 -11.30 19.25
CA SER A 137 -0.62 -12.50 19.55
C SER A 137 -0.27 -13.73 18.69
N ILE A 138 0.38 -13.52 17.54
CA ILE A 138 0.79 -14.56 16.60
C ILE A 138 2.28 -14.47 16.23
N ASN A 139 3.06 -13.68 16.98
CA ASN A 139 4.47 -13.39 16.68
C ASN A 139 4.68 -12.91 15.24
N LEU A 140 3.87 -11.96 14.79
CA LEU A 140 4.06 -11.27 13.51
C LEU A 140 4.60 -9.87 13.77
N ASP A 141 5.73 -9.55 13.17
CA ASP A 141 6.35 -8.23 13.18
C ASP A 141 6.85 -7.91 11.77
N VAL A 142 6.36 -6.82 11.20
CA VAL A 142 6.72 -6.35 9.87
C VAL A 142 7.40 -5.00 10.01
N THR A 143 8.68 -4.95 9.65
CA THR A 143 9.57 -3.79 9.80
C THR A 143 10.19 -3.40 8.47
N ASP A 144 10.82 -2.22 8.44
CA ASP A 144 11.57 -1.72 7.27
C ASP A 144 10.74 -1.73 5.97
N GLY A 145 9.42 -1.63 6.11
CA GLY A 145 8.50 -1.60 4.99
C GLY A 145 8.71 -0.32 4.19
N ALA A 146 8.92 -0.46 2.90
CA ALA A 146 9.07 0.66 1.98
C ALA A 146 8.45 0.32 0.63
N PHE A 147 7.76 1.27 0.03
CA PHE A 147 7.20 1.16 -1.31
C PHE A 147 7.42 2.46 -2.09
N ASP A 148 7.71 2.34 -3.38
CA ASP A 148 7.86 3.44 -4.33
C ASP A 148 7.50 2.93 -5.71
N LEU A 149 6.33 3.28 -6.22
CA LEU A 149 5.80 2.70 -7.45
C LEU A 149 4.89 3.66 -8.21
N TYR A 150 4.77 3.38 -9.50
CA TYR A 150 3.81 4.02 -10.39
C TYR A 150 2.59 3.11 -10.53
N CYS A 151 1.40 3.66 -10.29
CA CYS A 151 0.13 2.96 -10.23
C CYS A 151 -0.68 3.21 -11.51
N ARG A 152 -0.80 2.20 -12.37
CA ARG A 152 -1.47 2.31 -13.68
C ARG A 152 -2.85 1.64 -13.71
#